data_AF-A0A3D5BCF0-F1
#
_entry.id   AF-A0A3D5BCF0-F1
#
_cell.length_a   1.000
_cell.length_b   1.000
_cell.length_c   1.000
_cell.angle_alpha   90.00
_cell.angle_beta   90.00
_cell.angle_gamma   90.00
#
_symmetry.space_group_name_H-M   'P 1'
#
loop_
_entity.id
_entity.type
_entity.pdbx_description
1 polymer ?
#
loop_
_entity_poly.entity_id
_entity_poly.type
_entity_poly.pdbx_seq_one_letter_code
_entity_poly.pdbx_strand_id
1 'polypeptide(L)'
;MEGDLQKFLDELRSRLSVADVVAEKVKLTRKGREYLGLCPFHNEKTPSFTVNEAKGFYHCFGCGAHGDIIRFEMEANGLPFMDAVEKLAHKAGLAMPKFSKEHSLESQKKQSLFEIMELAVSFYEKALRLPIGAKGLEYFYNRGIDDELIKKFRLGYAPSNNDLKAYLKTKGVNEFDMAELGLIAQPQDQNKTAHDFFRNRVMIPIFDKQNRPIAFGGRIMGDGQPKYLNSPETTLFNKRKMLYNFNFARDKGYESKRLIICEGYMDVIALDNFGFSYAAAPMGTALTEDQI
;
A
#
# COMPACT_ATOMS: atom_id res chain seq x y z
N MET A 1 -7.01 26.48 -13.39
CA MET A 1 -6.81 25.20 -12.65
C MET A 1 -5.90 24.26 -13.43
N GLU A 2 -6.35 23.58 -14.49
CA GLU A 2 -5.48 22.69 -15.30
C GLU A 2 -4.33 23.45 -16.00
N GLY A 3 -4.62 24.65 -16.51
CA GLY A 3 -3.61 25.49 -17.17
C GLY A 3 -2.55 26.10 -16.25
N ASP A 4 -2.78 26.14 -14.93
CA ASP A 4 -1.81 26.69 -13.97
C ASP A 4 -0.78 25.65 -13.56
N LEU A 5 -1.22 24.40 -13.39
CA LEU A 5 -0.33 23.27 -13.15
C LEU A 5 0.57 23.02 -14.36
N GLN A 6 0.01 22.99 -15.58
CA GLN A 6 0.81 22.76 -16.78
C GLN A 6 1.93 23.80 -16.94
N LYS A 7 1.62 25.09 -16.74
CA LYS A 7 2.63 26.16 -16.76
C LYS A 7 3.73 25.96 -15.71
N PHE A 8 3.36 25.54 -14.51
CA PHE A 8 4.33 25.28 -13.44
C PHE A 8 5.25 24.09 -13.76
N LEU A 9 4.69 23.01 -14.32
CA LEU A 9 5.49 21.85 -14.75
C LEU A 9 6.46 22.23 -15.87
N ASP A 10 6.03 23.09 -16.79
CA ASP A 10 6.90 23.58 -17.87
C ASP A 10 7.99 24.51 -17.33
N GLU A 11 7.68 25.32 -16.31
CA GLU A 11 8.70 26.11 -15.61
C GLU A 11 9.74 25.20 -14.93
N LEU A 12 9.31 24.13 -14.25
CA LEU A 12 10.21 23.14 -13.66
C LEU A 12 11.15 22.50 -14.69
N ARG A 13 10.58 22.06 -15.83
CA ARG A 13 11.36 21.48 -16.94
C ARG A 13 12.36 22.45 -17.53
N SER A 14 12.08 23.75 -17.49
CA SER A 14 13.01 24.77 -17.99
C SER A 14 14.11 25.17 -17.00
N ARG A 15 13.87 25.03 -15.68
CA ARG A 15 14.83 25.42 -14.64
C ARG A 15 15.82 24.33 -14.25
N LEU A 16 15.42 23.06 -14.37
CA LEU A 16 16.24 21.95 -13.94
C LEU A 16 16.87 21.24 -15.13
N SER A 17 18.17 20.98 -15.01
CA SER A 17 18.89 20.12 -15.93
C SER A 17 18.48 18.66 -15.75
N VAL A 18 18.16 17.98 -16.85
CA VAL A 18 17.87 16.54 -16.81
C VAL A 18 19.12 15.76 -16.43
N ALA A 19 20.28 16.16 -16.96
CA ALA A 19 21.56 15.56 -16.60
C ALA A 19 21.82 15.69 -15.09
N ASP A 20 21.57 16.86 -14.48
CA ASP A 20 21.79 17.06 -13.05
C ASP A 20 20.79 16.31 -12.16
N VAL A 21 19.54 16.17 -12.59
CA VAL A 21 18.54 15.34 -11.88
C VAL A 21 18.92 13.87 -11.96
N VAL A 22 19.28 13.37 -13.14
CA VAL A 22 19.70 11.98 -13.34
C VAL A 22 21.01 11.68 -12.60
N ALA A 23 21.96 12.62 -12.61
CA ALA A 23 23.29 12.44 -12.02
C ALA A 23 23.28 12.17 -10.50
N GLU A 24 22.19 12.50 -9.81
CA GLU A 24 22.01 12.16 -8.38
C GLU A 24 21.95 10.65 -8.13
N LYS A 25 21.47 9.88 -9.11
CA LYS A 25 21.29 8.42 -9.02
C LYS A 25 22.21 7.64 -9.93
N VAL A 26 22.59 8.22 -11.08
CA VAL A 26 23.31 7.53 -12.13
C VAL A 26 24.62 8.24 -12.39
N LYS A 27 25.73 7.49 -12.37
CA LYS A 27 27.01 8.02 -12.80
C LYS A 27 27.00 8.25 -14.30
N LEU A 28 26.90 9.51 -14.71
CA LEU A 28 26.88 9.93 -16.11
C LEU A 28 28.28 10.27 -16.64
N THR A 29 28.56 9.86 -17.87
CA THR A 29 29.76 10.25 -18.62
C THR A 29 29.35 10.99 -19.89
N ARG A 30 29.96 12.14 -20.15
CA ARG A 30 29.64 12.94 -21.35
C ARG A 30 30.16 12.26 -22.62
N LYS A 31 29.30 12.09 -23.61
CA LYS A 31 29.62 11.53 -24.93
C LYS A 31 29.04 12.42 -26.03
N GLY A 32 29.85 13.35 -26.51
CA GLY A 32 29.41 14.36 -27.48
C GLY A 32 28.39 15.32 -26.86
N ARG A 33 27.17 15.32 -27.42
CA ARG A 33 26.06 16.18 -26.98
C ARG A 33 25.15 15.52 -25.93
N GLU A 34 25.37 14.25 -25.62
CA GLU A 34 24.55 13.47 -24.69
C GLU A 34 25.40 12.98 -23.51
N TYR A 35 24.73 12.52 -22.47
CA TYR A 35 25.36 11.81 -21.36
C TYR A 35 24.97 10.34 -21.41
N LEU A 36 25.88 9.46 -20.99
CA LEU A 36 25.72 8.01 -21.00
C LEU A 36 25.95 7.44 -19.60
N GLY A 37 25.13 6.48 -19.17
CA GLY A 37 25.25 5.79 -17.88
C GLY A 37 24.64 4.39 -17.90
N LEU A 38 24.76 3.68 -16.77
CA LEU A 38 24.02 2.44 -16.55
C LEU A 38 22.58 2.78 -16.17
N CYS A 39 21.63 2.05 -16.72
CA CYS A 39 20.21 2.29 -16.48
C CYS A 39 19.85 1.96 -15.02
N PRO A 40 19.16 2.86 -14.30
CA PRO A 40 18.69 2.58 -12.94
C PRO A 40 17.43 1.68 -12.91
N PHE A 41 16.82 1.40 -14.08
CA PHE A 41 15.53 0.71 -14.19
C PHE A 41 15.66 -0.78 -14.57
N HIS A 42 16.85 -1.24 -14.93
CA HIS A 42 17.12 -2.65 -15.17
C HIS A 42 18.60 -2.95 -14.95
N ASN A 43 18.92 -4.23 -14.76
CA ASN A 43 20.29 -4.64 -14.46
C ASN A 43 21.09 -4.86 -15.77
N GLU A 44 22.15 -4.09 -15.99
CA GLU A 44 23.03 -4.19 -17.16
C GLU A 44 24.50 -3.96 -16.81
N LYS A 45 25.41 -4.47 -17.66
CA LYS A 45 26.86 -4.27 -17.52
C LYS A 45 27.44 -3.23 -18.49
N THR A 46 26.75 -2.98 -19.59
CA THR A 46 27.15 -2.02 -20.63
C THR A 46 26.20 -0.84 -20.61
N PRO A 47 26.68 0.42 -20.56
CA PRO A 47 25.82 1.60 -20.53
C PRO A 47 24.87 1.69 -21.73
N SER A 48 23.55 1.62 -21.49
CA SER A 48 22.52 1.86 -22.51
C SER A 48 21.63 3.07 -22.20
N PHE A 49 21.82 3.72 -21.04
CA PHE A 49 21.05 4.86 -20.59
C PHE A 49 21.63 6.17 -21.13
N THR A 50 20.87 6.87 -21.95
CA THR A 50 21.27 8.15 -22.55
C THR A 50 20.44 9.30 -21.99
N VAL A 51 21.07 10.45 -21.77
CA VAL A 51 20.40 11.69 -21.37
C VAL A 51 20.73 12.77 -22.40
N ASN A 52 19.68 13.33 -22.99
CA ASN A 52 19.79 14.42 -23.93
C ASN A 52 19.33 15.71 -23.26
N GLU A 53 20.32 16.48 -22.79
CA GLU A 53 20.08 17.72 -22.06
C GLU A 53 19.31 18.75 -22.89
N ALA A 54 19.71 18.94 -24.15
CA ALA A 54 19.11 19.93 -25.03
C ALA A 54 17.64 19.62 -25.36
N LYS A 55 17.26 18.33 -25.38
CA LYS A 55 15.89 17.89 -25.64
C LYS A 55 15.08 17.64 -24.36
N GLY A 56 15.69 17.75 -23.19
CA GLY A 56 14.98 17.62 -21.92
C GLY A 56 14.50 16.21 -21.59
N PHE A 57 15.15 15.15 -22.10
CA PHE A 57 14.72 13.77 -21.83
C PHE A 57 15.88 12.78 -21.63
N TYR A 58 15.57 11.64 -21.02
CA TYR A 58 16.39 10.45 -21.02
C TYR A 58 15.76 9.32 -21.86
N HIS A 59 16.60 8.41 -22.34
CA HIS A 59 16.16 7.19 -23.02
C HIS A 59 17.14 6.04 -22.76
N CYS A 60 16.62 4.87 -22.40
CA CYS A 60 17.39 3.64 -22.27
C CYS A 60 17.18 2.74 -23.47
N PHE A 61 18.26 2.45 -24.20
CA PHE A 61 18.21 1.55 -25.36
C PHE A 61 18.14 0.06 -24.98
N GLY A 62 18.39 -0.30 -23.72
CA GLY A 62 18.27 -1.68 -23.22
C GLY A 62 16.84 -2.07 -22.85
N CYS A 63 16.17 -1.28 -22.01
CA CYS A 63 14.83 -1.59 -21.50
C CYS A 63 13.70 -0.71 -22.07
N GLY A 64 14.01 0.31 -22.87
CA GLY A 64 13.02 1.24 -23.44
C GLY A 64 12.52 2.32 -22.49
N ALA A 65 13.04 2.40 -21.26
CA ALA A 65 12.68 3.46 -20.31
C ALA A 65 12.95 4.85 -20.91
N HIS A 66 11.98 5.75 -20.80
CA HIS A 66 12.03 7.08 -21.43
C HIS A 66 11.21 8.08 -20.63
N GLY A 67 11.72 9.30 -20.46
CA GLY A 67 10.99 10.34 -19.75
C GLY A 67 11.75 11.64 -19.56
N ASP A 68 11.09 12.58 -18.87
CA ASP A 68 11.65 13.85 -18.42
C ASP A 68 12.14 13.77 -16.96
N ILE A 69 12.52 14.90 -16.38
CA ILE A 69 12.93 15.01 -14.96
C ILE A 69 11.88 14.48 -13.99
N ILE A 70 10.59 14.70 -14.24
CA ILE A 70 9.50 14.31 -13.34
C ILE A 70 9.35 12.79 -13.39
N ARG A 71 9.29 12.23 -14.60
CA ARG A 71 9.16 10.78 -14.78
C ARG A 71 10.37 10.04 -14.23
N PHE A 72 11.58 10.57 -14.41
CA PHE A 72 12.77 10.00 -13.78
C PHE A 72 12.64 9.97 -12.27
N GLU A 73 12.23 11.08 -11.67
CA GLU A 73 12.10 11.21 -10.22
C GLU A 73 11.06 10.24 -9.64
N MET A 74 9.93 10.08 -10.33
CA MET A 74 8.89 9.10 -9.98
C MET A 74 9.41 7.66 -10.04
N GLU A 75 9.97 7.24 -11.17
CA GLU A 75 10.36 5.84 -11.39
C GLU A 75 11.62 5.46 -10.59
N ALA A 76 12.60 6.36 -10.49
CA ALA A 76 13.87 6.08 -9.81
C ALA A 76 13.79 6.16 -8.28
N ASN A 77 12.76 6.83 -7.74
CA ASN A 77 12.56 6.99 -6.29
C ASN A 77 11.24 6.40 -5.77
N GLY A 78 10.40 5.85 -6.65
CA GLY A 78 9.08 5.32 -6.26
C GLY A 78 8.13 6.39 -5.76
N LEU A 79 8.26 7.63 -6.24
CA LEU A 79 7.46 8.77 -5.79
C LEU A 79 6.16 8.90 -6.59
N PRO A 80 5.02 9.18 -5.94
CA PRO A 80 3.84 9.72 -6.59
C PRO A 80 4.17 11.00 -7.39
N PHE A 81 3.37 11.29 -8.42
CA PHE A 81 3.60 12.43 -9.32
C PHE A 81 3.76 13.77 -8.58
N MET A 82 2.85 14.07 -7.65
CA MET A 82 2.89 15.34 -6.92
C MET A 82 4.11 15.44 -5.99
N ASP A 83 4.50 14.34 -5.35
CA ASP A 83 5.69 14.29 -4.48
C ASP A 83 6.97 14.49 -5.29
N ALA A 84 7.04 13.90 -6.50
CA ALA A 84 8.14 14.14 -7.44
C ALA A 84 8.20 15.61 -7.87
N VAL A 85 7.06 16.22 -8.18
CA VAL A 85 6.98 17.65 -8.55
C VAL A 85 7.40 18.56 -7.39
N GLU A 86 6.97 18.26 -6.16
CA GLU A 86 7.33 19.02 -4.95
C GLU A 86 8.84 18.96 -4.67
N LYS A 87 9.44 17.76 -4.77
CA LYS A 87 10.88 17.60 -4.60
C LYS A 87 11.68 18.37 -5.65
N LEU A 88 11.26 18.30 -6.92
CA LEU A 88 11.89 19.07 -7.99
C LEU A 88 11.70 20.57 -7.82
N ALA A 89 10.54 21.03 -7.35
CA ALA A 89 10.31 22.45 -7.05
C ALA A 89 11.23 22.98 -5.95
N HIS A 90 11.43 22.20 -4.88
CA HIS A 90 12.40 22.56 -3.85
C HIS A 90 13.83 22.66 -4.42
N LYS A 91 14.22 21.72 -5.30
CA LYS A 91 15.52 21.77 -6.01
C LYS A 91 15.65 22.99 -6.93
N ALA A 92 14.56 23.41 -7.56
CA ALA A 92 14.49 24.57 -8.45
C ALA A 92 14.33 25.92 -7.73
N GLY A 93 14.24 25.92 -6.39
CA GLY A 93 13.95 27.11 -5.59
C GLY A 93 12.57 27.71 -5.90
N LEU A 94 11.62 26.89 -6.34
CA LEU A 94 10.27 27.30 -6.71
C LEU A 94 9.28 27.03 -5.56
N ALA A 95 8.45 28.02 -5.26
CA ALA A 95 7.32 27.83 -4.37
C ALA A 95 6.24 27.02 -5.08
N MET A 96 5.78 25.94 -4.44
CA MET A 96 4.73 25.13 -5.03
C MET A 96 3.38 25.90 -5.08
N PRO A 97 2.58 25.72 -6.14
CA PRO A 97 1.24 26.31 -6.24
C PRO A 97 0.34 25.88 -5.08
N LYS A 98 -0.69 26.68 -4.72
CA LYS A 98 -1.55 26.41 -3.54
C LYS A 98 -2.16 24.99 -3.48
N PHE A 99 -2.47 24.39 -4.63
CA PHE A 99 -2.95 23.01 -4.73
C PHE A 99 -1.98 21.97 -4.14
N SER A 100 -0.67 22.26 -4.11
CA SER A 100 0.33 21.40 -3.48
C SER A 100 0.20 21.31 -1.97
N LYS A 101 -0.23 22.37 -1.28
CA LYS A 101 -0.37 22.35 0.18
C LYS A 101 -1.54 21.46 0.56
N GLU A 102 -2.64 21.52 -0.19
CA GLU A 102 -3.77 20.60 -0.02
C GLU A 102 -3.35 19.16 -0.34
N HIS A 103 -2.64 18.92 -1.45
CA HIS A 103 -2.11 17.59 -1.77
C HIS A 103 -1.06 17.06 -0.77
N SER A 104 -0.19 17.91 -0.24
CA SER A 104 0.83 17.57 0.74
C SER A 104 0.19 17.26 2.10
N LEU A 105 -0.82 18.04 2.51
CA LEU A 105 -1.61 17.75 3.71
C LEU A 105 -2.44 16.47 3.56
N GLU A 106 -3.05 16.23 2.40
CA GLU A 106 -3.75 14.97 2.11
C GLU A 106 -2.81 13.77 2.12
N SER A 107 -1.60 13.93 1.57
CA SER A 107 -0.59 12.86 1.52
C SER A 107 -0.03 12.57 2.91
N GLN A 108 0.26 13.61 3.70
CA GLN A 108 0.64 13.49 5.11
C GLN A 108 -0.47 12.84 5.94
N LYS A 109 -1.72 13.25 5.74
CA LYS A 109 -2.87 12.63 6.40
C LYS A 109 -2.97 11.15 6.03
N LYS A 110 -2.89 10.80 4.74
CA LYS A 110 -2.91 9.40 4.30
C LYS A 110 -1.76 8.59 4.88
N GLN A 111 -0.55 9.15 4.93
CA GLN A 111 0.60 8.51 5.55
C GLN A 111 0.34 8.18 7.02
N SER A 112 -0.21 9.14 7.78
CA SER A 112 -0.66 8.93 9.16
C SER A 112 -1.71 7.82 9.27
N LEU A 113 -2.68 7.75 8.35
CA LEU A 113 -3.69 6.68 8.35
C LEU A 113 -3.09 5.28 8.15
N PHE A 114 -2.09 5.13 7.27
CA PHE A 114 -1.38 3.86 7.10
C PHE A 114 -0.59 3.46 8.36
N GLU A 115 0.02 4.43 9.05
CA GLU A 115 0.73 4.18 10.31
C GLU A 115 -0.23 3.71 11.41
N ILE A 116 -1.44 4.27 11.48
CA ILE A 116 -2.48 3.80 12.41
C ILE A 116 -2.91 2.36 12.08
N MET A 117 -3.10 2.05 10.79
CA MET A 117 -3.42 0.68 10.37
C MET A 117 -2.31 -0.31 10.73
N GLU A 118 -1.05 0.08 10.60
CA GLU A 118 0.11 -0.71 10.99
C GLU A 118 0.16 -0.98 12.50
N LEU A 119 -0.16 0.03 13.32
CA LEU A 119 -0.32 -0.14 14.77
C LEU A 119 -1.42 -1.16 15.09
N ALA A 120 -2.54 -1.12 14.38
CA ALA A 120 -3.65 -2.05 14.57
C ALA A 120 -3.28 -3.50 14.18
N VAL A 121 -2.58 -3.70 13.05
CA VAL A 121 -2.08 -5.03 12.66
C VAL A 121 -1.14 -5.58 13.73
N SER A 122 -0.13 -4.77 14.11
CA SER A 122 0.86 -5.15 15.14
C SER A 122 0.20 -5.51 16.48
N PHE A 123 -0.86 -4.78 16.85
CA PHE A 123 -1.65 -5.08 18.04
C PHE A 123 -2.30 -6.46 17.96
N TYR A 124 -2.98 -6.78 16.86
CA TYR A 124 -3.66 -8.07 16.69
C TYR A 124 -2.69 -9.25 16.54
N GLU A 125 -1.55 -9.07 15.88
CA GLU A 125 -0.47 -10.08 15.83
C GLU A 125 0.03 -10.40 17.24
N LYS A 126 0.30 -9.36 18.04
CA LYS A 126 0.73 -9.54 19.43
C LYS A 126 -0.36 -10.22 20.27
N ALA A 127 -1.61 -9.81 20.12
CA ALA A 127 -2.73 -10.38 20.86
C ALA A 127 -2.90 -11.89 20.57
N LEU A 128 -2.67 -12.33 19.33
CA LEU A 128 -2.70 -13.74 18.94
C LEU A 128 -1.65 -14.57 19.70
N ARG A 129 -0.48 -13.98 19.99
CA ARG A 129 0.63 -14.64 20.69
C ARG A 129 0.53 -14.60 22.21
N LEU A 130 -0.42 -13.87 22.76
CA LEU A 130 -0.70 -13.80 24.20
C LEU A 130 -1.73 -14.86 24.62
N PRO A 131 -1.86 -15.17 25.93
CA PRO A 131 -2.85 -16.14 26.42
C PRO A 131 -4.29 -15.84 25.96
N ILE A 132 -4.65 -14.57 25.79
CA ILE A 132 -5.96 -14.15 25.29
C ILE A 132 -6.25 -14.63 23.87
N GLY A 133 -5.22 -14.82 23.05
CA GLY A 133 -5.28 -15.28 21.66
C GLY A 133 -5.14 -16.78 21.48
N ALA A 134 -4.97 -17.56 22.56
CA ALA A 134 -4.71 -19.01 22.48
C ALA A 134 -5.74 -19.76 21.64
N LYS A 135 -7.03 -19.44 21.79
CA LYS A 135 -8.12 -20.03 20.96
C LYS A 135 -8.01 -19.65 19.48
N GLY A 136 -7.56 -18.44 19.18
CA GLY A 136 -7.32 -18.00 17.81
C GLY A 136 -6.15 -18.74 17.17
N LEU A 137 -5.08 -18.96 17.94
CA LEU A 137 -3.90 -19.69 17.49
C LEU A 137 -4.24 -21.17 17.24
N GLU A 138 -4.92 -21.82 18.19
CA GLU A 138 -5.44 -23.18 18.05
C GLU A 138 -6.35 -23.31 16.82
N TYR A 139 -7.21 -22.32 16.59
CA TYR A 139 -8.07 -22.29 15.41
C TYR A 139 -7.26 -22.31 14.10
N PHE A 140 -6.17 -21.54 14.00
CA PHE A 140 -5.32 -21.53 12.81
C PHE A 140 -4.58 -22.86 12.63
N TYR A 141 -4.02 -23.43 13.68
CA TYR A 141 -3.34 -24.73 13.61
C TYR A 141 -4.30 -25.86 13.19
N ASN A 142 -5.52 -25.88 13.73
CA ASN A 142 -6.55 -26.84 13.33
C ASN A 142 -7.00 -26.68 11.87
N ARG A 143 -6.66 -25.56 11.23
CA ARG A 143 -6.89 -25.29 9.80
C ARG A 143 -5.67 -25.59 8.94
N GLY A 144 -4.59 -26.12 9.50
CA GLY A 144 -3.34 -26.38 8.78
C GLY A 144 -2.56 -25.11 8.44
N ILE A 145 -2.82 -24.01 9.15
CA ILE A 145 -2.10 -22.74 8.98
C ILE A 145 -1.02 -22.68 10.07
N ASP A 146 0.22 -22.91 9.68
CA ASP A 146 1.37 -22.94 10.59
C ASP A 146 1.90 -21.52 10.94
N ASP A 147 2.95 -21.48 11.74
CA ASP A 147 3.57 -20.22 12.17
C ASP A 147 4.17 -19.39 11.03
N GLU A 148 4.67 -20.04 9.98
CA GLU A 148 5.23 -19.35 8.81
C GLU A 148 4.12 -18.65 8.01
N LEU A 149 2.97 -19.30 7.82
CA LEU A 149 1.80 -18.69 7.20
C LEU A 149 1.18 -17.61 8.08
N ILE A 150 1.05 -17.86 9.39
CA ILE A 150 0.57 -16.85 10.35
C ILE A 150 1.42 -15.59 10.24
N LYS A 151 2.74 -15.73 10.20
CA LYS A 151 3.68 -14.62 10.07
C LYS A 151 3.61 -13.96 8.69
N LYS A 152 3.59 -14.74 7.61
CA LYS A 152 3.54 -14.23 6.23
C LYS A 152 2.29 -13.37 5.98
N PHE A 153 1.13 -13.86 6.41
CA PHE A 153 -0.14 -13.15 6.25
C PHE A 153 -0.47 -12.20 7.40
N ARG A 154 0.45 -12.07 8.38
CA ARG A 154 0.31 -11.22 9.57
C ARG A 154 -1.00 -11.47 10.33
N LEU A 155 -1.38 -12.73 10.44
CA LEU A 155 -2.64 -13.12 11.07
C LEU A 155 -2.62 -12.75 12.55
N GLY A 156 -3.78 -12.34 13.05
CA GLY A 156 -3.92 -11.82 14.40
C GLY A 156 -5.17 -12.30 15.12
N TYR A 157 -5.43 -11.72 16.29
CA TYR A 157 -6.61 -11.99 17.09
C TYR A 157 -7.18 -10.71 17.69
N ALA A 158 -8.50 -10.51 17.55
CA ALA A 158 -9.22 -9.42 18.18
C ALA A 158 -9.85 -9.89 19.50
N PRO A 159 -9.45 -9.33 20.66
CA PRO A 159 -10.08 -9.61 21.96
C PRO A 159 -11.57 -9.23 22.02
N SER A 160 -12.26 -9.62 23.09
CA SER A 160 -13.68 -9.29 23.30
C SER A 160 -13.94 -7.83 23.66
N ASN A 161 -12.94 -7.17 24.26
CA ASN A 161 -13.06 -5.86 24.89
C ASN A 161 -12.64 -4.75 23.91
N ASN A 162 -12.62 -3.51 24.38
CA ASN A 162 -12.19 -2.35 23.58
C ASN A 162 -10.66 -2.12 23.65
N ASP A 163 -9.91 -3.21 23.58
CA ASP A 163 -8.47 -3.21 23.86
C ASP A 163 -7.68 -2.51 22.74
N LEU A 164 -8.12 -2.62 21.47
CA LEU A 164 -7.48 -1.90 20.37
C LEU A 164 -7.70 -0.39 20.54
N LYS A 165 -8.95 0.05 20.77
CA LYS A 165 -9.25 1.46 21.02
C LYS A 165 -8.41 2.02 22.16
N ALA A 166 -8.32 1.31 23.28
CA ALA A 166 -7.51 1.72 24.42
C ALA A 166 -6.02 1.84 24.03
N TYR A 167 -5.49 0.83 23.33
CA TYR A 167 -4.11 0.83 22.84
C TYR A 167 -3.82 2.03 21.91
N LEU A 168 -4.66 2.26 20.90
CA LEU A 168 -4.47 3.37 19.95
C LEU A 168 -4.55 4.74 20.64
N LYS A 169 -5.40 4.90 21.67
CA LYS A 169 -5.39 6.11 22.51
C LYS A 169 -4.05 6.33 23.20
N THR A 170 -3.41 5.28 23.72
CA THR A 170 -2.07 5.41 24.32
C THR A 170 -0.99 5.81 23.31
N LYS A 171 -1.26 5.64 22.01
CA LYS A 171 -0.39 6.06 20.90
C LYS A 171 -0.73 7.45 20.37
N GLY A 172 -1.66 8.18 21.00
CA GLY A 172 -2.05 9.52 20.59
C GLY A 172 -2.99 9.56 19.38
N VAL A 173 -3.51 8.41 18.95
CA VAL A 173 -4.48 8.34 17.85
C VAL A 173 -5.83 8.84 18.36
N ASN A 174 -6.47 9.73 17.60
CA ASN A 174 -7.79 10.27 17.96
C ASN A 174 -8.92 9.33 17.49
N GLU A 175 -10.10 9.41 18.11
CA GLU A 175 -11.24 8.53 17.78
C GLU A 175 -11.82 8.77 16.38
N PHE A 176 -11.59 9.96 15.79
CA PHE A 176 -12.05 10.27 14.44
C PHE A 176 -11.30 9.43 13.41
N ASP A 177 -9.96 9.40 13.47
CA ASP A 177 -9.14 8.59 12.55
C ASP A 177 -9.39 7.08 12.76
N MET A 178 -9.60 6.64 14.00
CA MET A 178 -9.98 5.24 14.27
C MET A 178 -11.29 4.85 13.59
N ALA A 179 -12.28 5.76 13.60
CA ALA A 179 -13.57 5.53 12.96
C ALA A 179 -13.49 5.65 11.43
N GLU A 180 -12.72 6.61 10.90
CA GLU A 180 -12.44 6.76 9.47
C GLU A 180 -11.80 5.49 8.88
N LEU A 181 -10.95 4.81 9.67
CA LEU A 181 -10.32 3.54 9.31
C LEU A 181 -11.18 2.29 9.59
N GLY A 182 -12.39 2.46 10.15
CA GLY A 182 -13.28 1.35 10.49
C GLY A 182 -12.72 0.42 11.58
N LEU A 183 -11.82 0.92 12.43
CA LEU A 183 -11.24 0.17 13.57
C LEU A 183 -12.20 0.17 14.76
N ILE A 184 -12.99 1.23 14.91
CA ILE A 184 -14.05 1.35 15.91
C ILE A 184 -15.41 1.62 15.27
N ALA A 185 -16.47 1.12 15.89
CA ALA A 185 -17.84 1.49 15.59
C ALA A 185 -18.26 2.66 16.49
N GLN A 186 -18.87 3.69 15.88
CA GLN A 186 -19.52 4.78 16.59
C GLN A 186 -21.03 4.52 16.66
N PRO A 187 -21.61 4.29 17.86
CA PRO A 187 -23.05 4.12 18.01
C PRO A 187 -23.82 5.38 17.60
N GLN A 188 -25.01 5.21 17.01
CA GLN A 188 -25.92 6.32 16.75
C GLN A 188 -26.55 6.88 18.04
N ASP A 189 -26.68 6.03 19.06
CA ASP A 189 -27.20 6.40 20.38
C ASP A 189 -26.10 7.13 21.18
N GLN A 190 -26.35 8.39 21.53
CA GLN A 190 -25.41 9.25 22.27
C GLN A 190 -25.08 8.72 23.68
N ASN A 191 -25.89 7.80 24.22
CA ASN A 191 -25.62 7.17 25.51
C ASN A 191 -24.63 5.99 25.42
N LYS A 192 -24.24 5.57 24.21
CA LYS A 192 -23.30 4.46 24.00
C LYS A 192 -21.93 4.98 23.56
N THR A 193 -20.88 4.37 24.08
CA THR A 193 -19.51 4.75 23.75
C THR A 193 -19.01 4.02 22.49
N ALA A 194 -18.15 4.69 21.73
CA ALA A 194 -17.48 4.08 20.59
C ALA A 194 -16.60 2.91 21.02
N HIS A 195 -16.52 1.89 20.18
CA HIS A 195 -16.06 0.57 20.62
C HIS A 195 -15.41 -0.23 19.49
N ASP A 196 -14.56 -1.20 19.80
CA ASP A 196 -13.81 -1.96 18.78
C ASP A 196 -14.76 -2.65 17.80
N PHE A 197 -14.52 -2.47 16.49
CA PHE A 197 -15.37 -3.02 15.44
C PHE A 197 -15.26 -4.55 15.35
N PHE A 198 -14.04 -5.07 15.49
CA PHE A 198 -13.77 -6.51 15.53
C PHE A 198 -13.63 -6.98 16.96
N ARG A 199 -14.35 -8.06 17.31
CA ARG A 199 -14.30 -8.66 18.64
C ARG A 199 -14.42 -10.17 18.55
N ASN A 200 -13.66 -10.88 19.37
CA ASN A 200 -13.64 -12.35 19.41
C ASN A 200 -13.54 -12.99 18.03
N ARG A 201 -12.57 -12.50 17.24
CA ARG A 201 -12.33 -12.96 15.87
C ARG A 201 -10.86 -13.21 15.66
N VAL A 202 -10.54 -14.24 14.89
CA VAL A 202 -9.24 -14.28 14.22
C VAL A 202 -9.23 -13.23 13.13
N MET A 203 -8.12 -12.51 13.04
CA MET A 203 -7.96 -11.33 12.20
C MET A 203 -7.09 -11.67 11.00
N ILE A 204 -7.56 -11.27 9.82
CA ILE A 204 -6.91 -11.42 8.54
C ILE A 204 -6.71 -10.00 7.97
N PRO A 205 -5.51 -9.40 8.12
CA PRO A 205 -5.25 -8.08 7.55
C PRO A 205 -5.33 -8.10 6.02
N ILE A 206 -5.78 -7.00 5.44
CA ILE A 206 -5.88 -6.79 4.01
C ILE A 206 -4.90 -5.69 3.63
N PHE A 207 -4.08 -5.96 2.61
CA PHE A 207 -3.00 -5.07 2.16
C PHE A 207 -3.30 -4.51 0.78
N ASP A 208 -2.81 -3.29 0.53
CA ASP A 208 -2.78 -2.72 -0.81
C ASP A 208 -1.64 -3.32 -1.66
N LYS A 209 -1.55 -2.90 -2.91
CA LYS A 209 -0.51 -3.34 -3.86
C LYS A 209 0.92 -2.97 -3.45
N GLN A 210 1.11 -2.09 -2.48
CA GLN A 210 2.40 -1.71 -1.88
C GLN A 210 2.67 -2.45 -0.57
N ASN A 211 1.85 -3.44 -0.23
CA ASN A 211 1.97 -4.21 1.00
C ASN A 211 1.72 -3.39 2.28
N ARG A 212 0.92 -2.31 2.18
CA ARG A 212 0.49 -1.50 3.33
C ARG A 212 -0.89 -1.96 3.82
N PRO A 213 -1.13 -2.08 5.13
CA PRO A 213 -2.42 -2.51 5.64
C PRO A 213 -3.48 -1.43 5.41
N ILE A 214 -4.64 -1.84 4.90
CA ILE A 214 -5.75 -0.94 4.55
C ILE A 214 -7.09 -1.34 5.15
N ALA A 215 -7.26 -2.59 5.54
CA ALA A 215 -8.49 -3.12 6.13
C ALA A 215 -8.24 -4.45 6.85
N PHE A 216 -9.30 -5.03 7.40
CA PHE A 216 -9.29 -6.35 7.99
C PHE A 216 -10.50 -7.17 7.53
N GLY A 217 -10.29 -8.47 7.39
CA GLY A 217 -11.30 -9.49 7.56
C GLY A 217 -11.21 -10.08 8.97
N GLY A 218 -12.33 -10.46 9.54
CA GLY A 218 -12.42 -11.06 10.87
C GLY A 218 -13.37 -12.25 10.88
N ARG A 219 -12.90 -13.39 11.36
CA ARG A 219 -13.69 -14.63 11.41
C ARG A 219 -13.94 -15.09 12.84
N ILE A 220 -15.18 -15.41 13.18
CA ILE A 220 -15.49 -16.06 14.47
C ILE A 220 -14.89 -17.47 14.51
N MET A 221 -14.51 -17.96 15.69
CA MET A 221 -13.96 -19.31 15.86
C MET A 221 -15.01 -20.35 16.26
N GLY A 222 -16.14 -19.92 16.83
CA GLY A 222 -17.26 -20.77 17.25
C GLY A 222 -18.59 -20.34 16.63
N ASP A 223 -19.66 -20.54 17.38
CA ASP A 223 -21.02 -20.22 16.93
C ASP A 223 -21.29 -18.70 16.91
N GLY A 224 -22.10 -18.27 15.95
CA GLY A 224 -22.49 -16.87 15.80
C GLY A 224 -22.62 -16.44 14.34
N GLN A 225 -23.10 -15.22 14.14
CA GLN A 225 -23.18 -14.59 12.82
C GLN A 225 -22.77 -13.10 12.91
N PRO A 226 -22.21 -12.51 11.84
CA PRO A 226 -21.79 -13.21 10.62
C PRO A 226 -20.48 -13.97 10.82
N LYS A 227 -20.33 -15.11 10.15
CA LYS A 227 -19.11 -15.95 10.23
C LYS A 227 -17.85 -15.17 9.86
N TYR A 228 -17.92 -14.39 8.78
CA TYR A 228 -16.91 -13.43 8.37
C TYR A 228 -17.47 -12.02 8.44
N LEU A 229 -16.63 -11.09 8.88
CA LEU A 229 -16.92 -9.67 8.92
C LEU A 229 -15.75 -8.96 8.26
N ASN A 230 -16.01 -8.06 7.32
CA ASN A 230 -14.98 -7.22 6.72
C ASN A 230 -15.11 -5.80 7.27
N SER A 231 -14.00 -5.08 7.29
CA SER A 231 -14.01 -3.63 7.54
C SER A 231 -15.09 -2.96 6.67
N PRO A 232 -15.73 -1.88 7.14
CA PRO A 232 -16.57 -1.06 6.28
C PRO A 232 -15.76 -0.45 5.13
N GLU A 233 -16.42 0.18 4.17
CA GLU A 233 -15.73 1.03 3.18
C GLU A 233 -15.04 2.19 3.91
N THR A 234 -13.80 2.52 3.52
CA THR A 234 -13.01 3.61 4.14
C THR A 234 -12.28 4.41 3.08
N THR A 235 -11.62 5.50 3.49
CA THR A 235 -10.69 6.26 2.62
C THR A 235 -9.57 5.39 2.04
N LEU A 236 -9.15 4.33 2.74
CA LEU A 236 -8.07 3.42 2.31
C LEU A 236 -8.57 2.13 1.66
N PHE A 237 -9.84 1.75 1.86
CA PHE A 237 -10.35 0.44 1.47
C PHE A 237 -11.67 0.53 0.72
N ASN A 238 -11.66 -0.02 -0.50
CA ASN A 238 -12.84 -0.21 -1.32
C ASN A 238 -12.99 -1.68 -1.72
N LYS A 239 -14.03 -2.36 -1.23
CA LYS A 239 -14.22 -3.80 -1.47
C LYS A 239 -14.36 -4.14 -2.94
N ARG A 240 -15.01 -3.26 -3.71
CA ARG A 240 -15.30 -3.47 -5.14
C ARG A 240 -14.06 -3.38 -6.01
N LYS A 241 -12.95 -2.82 -5.51
CA LYS A 241 -11.70 -2.64 -6.27
C LYS A 241 -10.56 -3.50 -5.77
N MET A 242 -10.80 -4.26 -4.70
CA MET A 242 -9.75 -4.99 -3.99
C MET A 242 -9.90 -6.49 -4.14
N LEU A 243 -8.77 -7.13 -4.47
CA LEU A 243 -8.57 -8.56 -4.34
C LEU A 243 -7.62 -8.81 -3.16
N TYR A 244 -8.04 -9.67 -2.24
CA TYR A 244 -7.17 -10.15 -1.17
C TYR A 244 -5.97 -10.91 -1.74
N ASN A 245 -4.82 -10.76 -1.09
CA ASN A 245 -3.53 -11.36 -1.46
C ASN A 245 -2.95 -10.88 -2.79
N PHE A 246 -3.54 -9.87 -3.46
CA PHE A 246 -3.02 -9.40 -4.74
C PHE A 246 -1.61 -8.79 -4.64
N ASN A 247 -1.26 -8.24 -3.47
CA ASN A 247 0.07 -7.77 -3.13
C ASN A 247 1.17 -8.84 -3.31
N PHE A 248 0.87 -10.10 -2.99
CA PHE A 248 1.79 -11.23 -3.20
C PHE A 248 1.53 -11.96 -4.52
N ALA A 249 0.26 -12.09 -4.91
CA ALA A 249 -0.16 -12.89 -6.04
C ALA A 249 0.15 -12.26 -7.40
N ARG A 250 0.23 -10.93 -7.51
CA ARG A 250 0.41 -10.23 -8.80
C ARG A 250 1.68 -10.67 -9.52
N ASP A 251 2.83 -10.56 -8.87
CA ASP A 251 4.12 -10.81 -9.51
C ASP A 251 4.30 -12.31 -9.77
N LYS A 252 3.85 -13.16 -8.82
CA LYS A 252 3.83 -14.62 -8.98
C LYS A 252 2.88 -15.09 -10.07
N GLY A 253 1.75 -14.40 -10.23
CA GLY A 253 0.77 -14.69 -11.27
C GLY A 253 1.26 -14.32 -12.66
N TYR A 254 2.03 -13.23 -12.75
CA TYR A 254 2.72 -12.86 -13.99
C TYR A 254 3.80 -13.89 -14.36
N GLU A 255 4.66 -14.30 -13.41
CA GLU A 255 5.69 -15.32 -13.62
C GLU A 255 5.10 -16.67 -14.07
N SER A 256 4.02 -17.09 -13.42
CA SER A 256 3.33 -18.37 -13.71
C SER A 256 2.35 -18.30 -14.88
N LYS A 257 2.12 -17.10 -15.44
CA LYS A 257 1.09 -16.81 -16.46
C LYS A 257 -0.31 -17.29 -16.04
N ARG A 258 -0.61 -17.24 -14.75
CA ARG A 258 -1.86 -17.74 -14.17
C ARG A 258 -2.19 -16.97 -12.88
N LEU A 259 -3.45 -16.63 -12.69
CA LEU A 259 -3.97 -16.15 -11.42
C LEU A 259 -5.15 -17.04 -11.01
N ILE A 260 -5.18 -17.50 -9.77
CA ILE A 260 -6.30 -18.31 -9.25
C ILE A 260 -7.21 -17.39 -8.43
N ILE A 261 -8.48 -17.28 -8.81
CA ILE A 261 -9.48 -16.56 -8.02
C ILE A 261 -10.28 -17.56 -7.19
N CYS A 262 -10.29 -17.35 -5.88
CA CYS A 262 -10.97 -18.21 -4.90
C CYS A 262 -12.15 -17.50 -4.26
N GLU A 263 -12.94 -18.20 -3.45
CA GLU A 263 -14.11 -17.59 -2.77
C GLU A 263 -13.70 -16.67 -1.60
N GLY A 264 -12.66 -17.01 -0.84
CA GLY A 264 -12.27 -16.17 0.29
C GLY A 264 -10.86 -16.36 0.83
N TYR A 265 -10.59 -15.67 1.95
CA TYR A 265 -9.27 -15.58 2.60
C TYR A 265 -8.64 -16.94 2.86
N MET A 266 -9.42 -17.87 3.41
CA MET A 266 -8.90 -19.15 3.87
C MET A 266 -8.51 -20.04 2.70
N ASP A 267 -9.21 -19.94 1.56
CA ASP A 267 -8.88 -20.69 0.35
C ASP A 267 -7.54 -20.20 -0.21
N VAL A 268 -7.34 -18.88 -0.22
CA VAL A 268 -6.10 -18.26 -0.65
C VAL A 268 -4.92 -18.67 0.24
N ILE A 269 -5.07 -18.59 1.56
CA ILE A 269 -4.02 -18.99 2.50
C ILE A 269 -3.72 -20.49 2.36
N ALA A 270 -4.74 -21.34 2.20
CA ALA A 270 -4.56 -22.76 2.00
C ALA A 270 -3.83 -23.07 0.68
N LEU A 271 -4.20 -22.43 -0.43
CA LEU A 271 -3.53 -22.60 -1.72
C LEU A 271 -2.08 -22.14 -1.68
N ASP A 272 -1.80 -21.02 -1.00
CA ASP A 272 -0.43 -20.54 -0.80
C ASP A 272 0.44 -21.56 -0.04
N ASN A 273 -0.12 -22.23 0.99
CA ASN A 273 0.53 -23.33 1.70
C ASN A 273 0.96 -24.48 0.77
N PHE A 274 0.18 -24.74 -0.29
CA PHE A 274 0.48 -25.77 -1.30
C PHE A 274 1.27 -25.24 -2.50
N GLY A 275 1.89 -24.06 -2.38
CA GLY A 275 2.78 -23.48 -3.40
C GLY A 275 2.06 -22.69 -4.50
N PHE A 276 0.74 -22.48 -4.38
CA PHE A 276 -0.04 -21.66 -5.30
C PHE A 276 -0.09 -20.21 -4.80
N SER A 277 1.07 -19.57 -4.68
CA SER A 277 1.22 -18.20 -4.16
C SER A 277 0.64 -17.09 -5.08
N TYR A 278 0.03 -17.48 -6.19
CA TYR A 278 -0.68 -16.62 -7.15
C TYR A 278 -2.21 -16.76 -7.03
N ALA A 279 -2.69 -17.16 -5.84
CA ALA A 279 -4.11 -17.15 -5.50
C ALA A 279 -4.54 -15.80 -4.93
N ALA A 280 -5.74 -15.33 -5.31
CA ALA A 280 -6.38 -14.12 -4.79
C ALA A 280 -7.87 -14.37 -4.58
N ALA A 281 -8.56 -13.50 -3.82
CA ALA A 281 -10.01 -13.63 -3.59
C ALA A 281 -10.71 -12.26 -3.54
N PRO A 282 -11.96 -12.16 -4.03
CA PRO A 282 -12.76 -10.94 -3.91
C PRO A 282 -13.18 -10.67 -2.46
N MET A 283 -13.41 -9.40 -2.12
CA MET A 283 -13.76 -8.96 -0.76
C MET A 283 -15.27 -8.96 -0.45
N GLY A 284 -16.01 -9.77 -1.21
CA GLY A 284 -17.46 -9.95 -1.15
C GLY A 284 -17.88 -11.23 -1.88
N THR A 285 -19.17 -11.36 -2.17
CA THR A 285 -19.75 -12.61 -2.71
C THR A 285 -19.55 -12.82 -4.21
N ALA A 286 -19.19 -11.79 -4.97
CA ALA A 286 -18.98 -11.87 -6.41
C ALA A 286 -17.80 -11.01 -6.84
N LEU A 287 -17.12 -11.44 -7.91
CA LEU A 287 -16.10 -10.65 -8.61
C LEU A 287 -16.78 -9.46 -9.30
N THR A 288 -16.18 -8.28 -9.21
CA THR A 288 -16.67 -7.05 -9.84
C THR A 288 -15.92 -6.73 -11.13
N GLU A 289 -16.51 -5.90 -12.00
CA GLU A 289 -15.82 -5.42 -13.21
C GLU A 289 -14.54 -4.63 -12.87
N ASP A 290 -14.56 -3.84 -11.79
CA ASP A 290 -13.39 -3.10 -11.29
C ASP A 290 -12.24 -4.02 -10.82
N GLN A 291 -12.51 -5.30 -10.52
CA GLN A 291 -11.50 -6.28 -10.10
C GLN A 291 -10.90 -7.07 -11.27
N ILE A 292 -11.50 -7.01 -12.47
CA ILE A 292 -11.04 -7.68 -13.69
C ILE A 292 -10.00 -6.81 -14.39
#